data_AF-A0A1I1SCA2-F1
#
_entry.id   AF-A0A1I1SCA2-F1
#
_cell.length_a   1.000
_cell.length_b   1.000
_cell.length_c   1.000
_cell.angle_alpha   90.00
_cell.angle_beta   90.00
_cell.angle_gamma   90.00
#
_symmetry.space_group_name_H-M   'P 1'
#
loop_
_entity.id
_entity.type
_entity.pdbx_description
1 polymer ?
#
loop_
_entity_poly.entity_id
_entity_poly.type
_entity_poly.pdbx_seq_one_letter_code
_entity_poly.pdbx_strand_id
1 'polypeptide(L)'
;MSTSTAQFNADGRRHTITREQAEAAASRLTPAHSSTFNQHRDWYALVGSGVYYVKDLIAEATGVEPSDAKTARLAVAELGFPVLCWAWGSFLRDGSR
;
A
#
# COMPACT_ATOMS: atom_id res chain seq x y z
N MET A 1 -11.74 -9.93 -18.81
CA MET A 1 -11.28 -9.78 -17.41
C MET A 1 -11.66 -8.38 -16.98
N SER A 2 -12.43 -8.21 -15.91
CA SER A 2 -12.75 -6.88 -15.39
C SER A 2 -11.53 -6.31 -14.68
N THR A 3 -11.01 -5.20 -15.20
CA THR A 3 -9.92 -4.43 -14.60
C THR A 3 -10.43 -3.79 -13.31
N SER A 4 -10.08 -4.36 -12.15
CA SER A 4 -10.42 -3.75 -10.86
C SER A 4 -9.68 -2.41 -10.75
N THR A 5 -10.43 -1.34 -10.51
CA THR A 5 -9.93 0.03 -10.37
C THR A 5 -10.35 0.57 -9.01
N ALA A 6 -9.46 1.28 -8.33
CA ALA A 6 -9.69 1.93 -7.05
C ALA A 6 -9.23 3.39 -7.09
N GLN A 7 -9.63 4.16 -6.08
CA GLN A 7 -9.30 5.58 -5.98
C GLN A 7 -8.51 5.89 -4.71
N PHE A 8 -7.56 6.82 -4.80
CA PHE A 8 -6.82 7.36 -3.66
C PHE A 8 -6.67 8.88 -3.76
N ASN A 9 -6.40 9.53 -2.62
CA ASN A 9 -6.14 10.97 -2.58
C ASN A 9 -4.64 11.25 -2.57
N ALA A 10 -4.22 12.23 -3.36
CA ALA A 10 -2.88 12.81 -3.37
C ALA A 10 -2.96 14.29 -3.79
N ASP A 11 -2.18 15.15 -3.15
CA ASP A 11 -2.13 16.61 -3.43
C ASP A 11 -3.50 17.29 -3.50
N GLY A 12 -4.42 16.89 -2.61
CA GLY A 12 -5.78 17.43 -2.57
C GLY A 12 -6.69 17.00 -3.73
N ARG A 13 -6.24 16.05 -4.57
CA ARG A 13 -6.97 15.52 -5.72
C ARG A 13 -7.15 14.02 -5.60
N ARG A 14 -8.12 13.50 -6.36
CA ARG A 14 -8.39 12.07 -6.46
C ARG A 14 -7.69 11.50 -7.69
N HIS A 15 -7.01 10.38 -7.49
CA HIS A 15 -6.27 9.63 -8.50
C HIS A 15 -6.79 8.19 -8.54
N THR A 16 -6.49 7.49 -9.63
CA THR A 16 -6.91 6.10 -9.86
C THR A 16 -5.73 5.17 -9.94
N ILE A 17 -5.92 3.94 -9.50
CA ILE A 17 -4.98 2.84 -9.66
C ILE A 17 -5.75 1.60 -10.09
N THR A 18 -5.18 0.80 -10.99
CA THR A 18 -5.73 -0.52 -11.34
C THR A 18 -4.95 -1.64 -10.65
N ARG A 19 -5.57 -2.82 -10.61
CA ARG A 19 -4.93 -4.02 -10.05
C ARG A 19 -3.64 -4.38 -10.78
N GLU A 20 -3.65 -4.30 -12.10
CA GLU A 20 -2.51 -4.62 -12.96
C GLU A 20 -1.35 -3.64 -12.76
N GLN A 21 -1.65 -2.36 -12.52
CA GLN A 21 -0.62 -1.37 -12.17
C GLN A 21 0.04 -1.71 -10.83
N ALA A 22 -0.75 -2.12 -9.83
CA ALA A 22 -0.21 -2.55 -8.53
C ALA A 22 0.64 -3.83 -8.66
N GLU A 23 0.20 -4.82 -9.44
CA GLU A 23 0.97 -6.04 -9.70
C GLU A 23 2.28 -5.74 -10.44
N ALA A 24 2.25 -4.85 -11.44
CA ALA A 24 3.45 -4.41 -12.15
C ALA A 24 4.40 -3.61 -11.25
N ALA A 25 3.88 -2.80 -10.32
CA ALA A 25 4.71 -2.10 -9.34
C ALA A 25 5.39 -3.07 -8.37
N ALA A 26 4.66 -4.09 -7.89
CA ALA A 26 5.21 -5.11 -7.01
C ALA A 26 6.39 -5.87 -7.63
N SER A 27 6.42 -6.08 -8.95
CA SER A 27 7.56 -6.74 -9.61
C SER A 27 8.82 -5.87 -9.71
N ARG A 28 8.71 -4.56 -9.49
CA ARG A 28 9.83 -3.61 -9.51
C ARG A 28 10.33 -3.24 -8.11
N LEU A 29 9.49 -3.41 -7.09
CA LEU A 29 9.83 -3.10 -5.71
C LEU A 29 10.54 -4.28 -5.03
N THR A 30 11.48 -3.94 -4.14
CA THR A 30 12.00 -4.90 -3.16
C THR A 30 10.93 -5.15 -2.08
N PRO A 31 10.55 -6.41 -1.80
CA PRO A 31 9.58 -6.70 -0.76
C PRO A 31 10.06 -6.24 0.62
N ALA A 32 9.19 -5.63 1.42
CA ALA A 32 9.53 -5.10 2.74
C ALA A 32 10.15 -6.16 3.67
N HIS A 33 9.63 -7.40 3.61
CA HIS A 33 10.12 -8.53 4.42
C HIS A 33 11.51 -9.06 4.02
N SER A 34 12.07 -8.61 2.90
CA SER A 34 13.42 -8.97 2.46
C SER A 34 14.49 -7.99 2.95
N SER A 35 14.10 -6.95 3.70
CA SER A 35 14.97 -5.89 4.20
C SER A 35 14.71 -5.62 5.69
N THR A 36 15.51 -4.74 6.29
CA THR A 36 15.22 -4.25 7.66
C THR A 36 13.88 -3.52 7.65
N PHE A 37 12.91 -4.01 8.43
CA PHE A 37 11.60 -3.42 8.55
C PHE A 37 11.68 -1.96 8.99
N ASN A 38 10.94 -1.08 8.29
CA ASN A 38 10.82 0.32 8.65
C ASN A 38 9.69 0.52 9.68
N GLN A 39 10.07 0.85 10.92
CA GLN A 39 9.16 1.12 12.05
C GLN A 39 8.22 2.31 11.87
N HIS A 40 8.46 3.18 10.88
CA HIS A 40 7.61 4.36 10.59
C HIS A 40 6.50 4.07 9.59
N ARG A 41 6.29 2.79 9.25
CA ARG A 41 5.35 2.37 8.22
C ARG A 41 4.55 1.16 8.69
N ASP A 42 3.25 1.38 8.82
CA ASP A 42 2.38 0.43 9.51
C ASP A 42 1.58 -0.45 8.56
N TRP A 43 1.40 -0.04 7.29
CA TRP A 43 0.45 -0.68 6.36
C TRP A 43 1.12 -1.34 5.17
N TYR A 44 0.77 -2.60 4.94
CA TYR A 44 1.34 -3.44 3.90
C TYR A 44 0.26 -4.17 3.11
N ALA A 45 0.59 -4.53 1.88
CA ALA A 45 -0.23 -5.36 1.02
C ALA A 45 0.53 -6.61 0.59
N LEU A 46 -0.18 -7.74 0.56
CA LEU A 46 0.31 -8.98 -0.02
C LEU A 46 -0.01 -9.00 -1.52
N VAL A 47 1.02 -8.93 -2.36
CA VAL A 47 0.92 -9.01 -3.82
C VAL A 47 1.79 -10.17 -4.30
N GLY A 48 1.16 -11.21 -4.86
CA GLY A 48 1.84 -12.48 -5.08
C GLY A 48 2.33 -13.07 -3.75
N SER A 49 3.62 -13.37 -3.67
CA SER A 49 4.29 -13.81 -2.42
C SER A 49 5.00 -12.66 -1.68
N GLY A 50 4.89 -11.42 -2.18
CA GLY A 50 5.61 -10.26 -1.66
C GLY A 50 4.76 -9.40 -0.74
N VAL A 51 5.37 -8.88 0.32
CA VAL A 51 4.75 -7.89 1.23
C VAL A 51 5.33 -6.52 0.91
N TYR A 52 4.50 -5.55 0.54
CA TYR A 52 4.92 -4.21 0.11
C TYR A 52 4.22 -3.13 0.91
N TYR A 53 4.91 -2.02 1.17
CA TYR A 53 4.29 -0.85 1.78
C TYR A 53 3.23 -0.26 0.85
N VAL A 54 2.01 -0.04 1.36
CA VAL A 54 0.88 0.39 0.50
C VAL A 54 1.13 1.74 -0.18
N LYS A 55 1.89 2.65 0.46
CA LYS A 55 2.24 3.95 -0.15
C LYS A 55 3.24 3.79 -1.30
N ASP A 56 4.32 3.03 -1.08
CA ASP A 56 5.33 2.78 -2.12
C ASP A 56 4.72 2.06 -3.31
N LEU A 57 3.84 1.09 -3.05
CA LEU A 57 3.16 0.36 -4.11
C LEU A 57 2.35 1.29 -5.02
N ILE A 58 1.59 2.23 -4.45
CA ILE A 58 0.82 3.21 -5.24
C ILE A 58 1.74 4.23 -5.92
N ALA A 59 2.75 4.73 -5.20
CA ALA A 59 3.70 5.70 -5.75
C ALA A 59 4.46 5.11 -6.95
N GLU A 60 4.92 3.87 -6.86
CA GLU A 60 5.59 3.15 -7.95
C GLU A 60 4.63 2.81 -9.11
N ALA A 61 3.36 2.52 -8.80
CA ALA A 61 2.35 2.19 -9.81
C ALA A 61 1.89 3.41 -10.63
N THR A 62 1.86 4.60 -10.01
CA THR A 62 1.18 5.79 -10.56
C THR A 62 2.09 7.00 -10.73
N GLY A 63 3.28 7.00 -10.13
CA GLY A 63 4.17 8.15 -10.05
C GLY A 63 3.71 9.22 -9.04
N VAL A 64 2.67 8.95 -8.23
CA VAL A 64 2.05 9.92 -7.32
C VAL A 64 2.06 9.40 -5.89
N GLU A 65 2.63 10.18 -4.98
CA GLU A 65 2.69 9.83 -3.55
C GLU A 65 1.31 10.03 -2.88
N PRO A 66 0.72 9.01 -2.25
CA PRO A 66 -0.54 9.17 -1.54
C PRO A 66 -0.44 10.15 -0.36
N SER A 67 -1.48 10.97 -0.15
CA SER A 67 -1.52 11.95 0.95
C SER A 67 -1.34 11.31 2.33
N ASP A 68 -1.91 10.12 2.53
CA ASP A 68 -1.80 9.38 3.77
C ASP A 68 -1.89 7.86 3.56
N ALA A 69 -1.55 7.09 4.59
CA ALA A 69 -1.62 5.63 4.55
C ALA A 69 -3.07 5.10 4.53
N LYS A 70 -4.06 5.88 4.99
CA LYS A 70 -5.47 5.46 5.05
C LYS A 70 -6.07 5.40 3.65
N THR A 71 -5.88 6.42 2.82
CA THR A 71 -6.37 6.40 1.44
C THR A 71 -5.65 5.34 0.62
N ALA A 72 -4.35 5.15 0.85
CA ALA A 72 -3.57 4.12 0.16
C ALA A 72 -4.05 2.71 0.50
N ARG A 73 -4.18 2.38 1.80
CA ARG A 73 -4.59 1.04 2.24
C ARG A 73 -6.01 0.69 1.77
N LEU A 74 -6.92 1.67 1.71
CA LEU A 74 -8.30 1.44 1.27
C LEU A 74 -8.35 1.17 -0.23
N ALA A 75 -7.60 1.93 -1.03
CA ALA A 75 -7.50 1.70 -2.46
C ALA A 75 -6.94 0.31 -2.76
N VAL A 76 -5.84 -0.08 -2.11
CA VAL A 76 -5.21 -1.40 -2.33
C VAL A 76 -6.13 -2.55 -1.88
N ALA A 77 -6.88 -2.38 -0.79
CA ALA A 77 -7.88 -3.37 -0.37
C ALA A 77 -9.05 -3.49 -1.36
N GLU A 78 -9.52 -2.38 -1.94
CA GLU A 78 -10.57 -2.35 -2.96
C GLU A 78 -10.15 -3.07 -4.26
N LEU A 79 -8.85 -3.04 -4.59
CA LEU A 79 -8.29 -3.86 -5.68
C LEU A 79 -8.32 -5.38 -5.40
N GLY A 80 -8.66 -5.79 -4.18
CA GLY A 80 -8.75 -7.18 -3.75
C GLY A 80 -7.44 -7.77 -3.25
N PHE A 81 -6.47 -6.95 -2.83
CA PHE A 81 -5.26 -7.46 -2.18
C PHE A 81 -5.49 -7.58 -0.66
N PRO A 82 -4.97 -8.65 -0.01
CA PRO A 82 -4.91 -8.70 1.43
C PRO A 82 -4.05 -7.55 1.96
N VAL A 83 -4.61 -6.74 2.85
CA VAL A 83 -3.94 -5.63 3.50
C VAL A 83 -3.79 -5.93 4.98
N LEU A 84 -2.58 -5.77 5.50
CA LEU A 84 -2.25 -6.00 6.90
C LEU A 84 -1.64 -4.74 7.53
N CYS A 85 -1.92 -4.55 8.82
CA CYS A 85 -1.28 -3.55 9.65
C CYS A 85 -0.25 -4.24 10.54
N TRP A 86 1.02 -3.86 10.43
CA TRP A 86 2.00 -4.22 11.46
C TRP A 86 2.11 -3.06 12.44
N ALA A 87 1.53 -3.28 13.60
CA ALA A 87 1.64 -2.39 14.74
C ALA A 87 3.11 -2.16 15.13
N TRP A 88 3.46 -0.93 15.47
CA TRP A 88 4.74 -0.58 16.10
C TRP A 88 4.52 0.42 17.24
N GLY A 89 5.45 0.46 18.21
CA GLY A 89 5.42 1.48 19.27
C GLY A 89 4.17 1.44 20.16
N SER A 90 3.52 2.60 20.36
CA SER A 90 2.26 2.71 21.13
C SER A 90 1.17 1.83 20.55
N PHE A 91 1.10 1.70 19.22
CA PHE A 91 0.09 0.86 18.58
C PHE A 91 0.19 -0.62 19.00
N LEU A 92 1.39 -1.13 19.30
CA LEU A 92 1.58 -2.46 19.91
C LEU A 92 1.25 -2.49 21.41
N ARG A 93 1.53 -1.41 22.13
CA ARG A 93 1.37 -1.36 23.59
C ARG A 93 -0.07 -1.14 24.04
N ASP A 94 -0.79 -0.28 23.34
CA ASP A 94 -2.10 0.21 23.76
C ASP A 94 -3.11 0.36 22.60
N GLY A 95 -2.73 0.01 21.36
CA GLY A 95 -3.63 0.09 20.21
C GLY A 95 -3.92 1.51 19.72
N SER A 96 -3.22 2.53 20.24
CA SER A 96 -3.37 3.93 19.84
C SER A 96 -2.26 4.38 18.88
N ARG A 97 -2.65 5.19 17.89
CA ARG A 97 -1.73 5.75 16.89
C ARG A 97 -1.35 7.18 17.25
#